data_AF-A0A834AYK1-F1
#
_entry.id   AF-A0A834AYK1-F1
#
_cell.length_a   1.000
_cell.length_b   1.000
_cell.length_c   1.000
_cell.angle_alpha   90.00
_cell.angle_beta   90.00
_cell.angle_gamma   90.00
#
_symmetry.space_group_name_H-M   'P 1'
#
loop_
_entity.id
_entity.type
_entity.pdbx_description
1 polymer ?
#
loop_
_entity_poly.entity_id
_entity_poly.type
_entity_poly.pdbx_seq_one_letter_code
_entity_poly.pdbx_strand_id
1 'polypeptide(L)'
;MVVSLPTNMDALPTICPPGGDSGLSNSHSELQKMLIDERLRCEHHKINYRTLKGEHTRLQDEYTKTQNELKHLLNEKQTNQEKMQLLFEELKGELLEKTKDLEEIKLQVLTPQNLELLRAQIQQELETPMRERFRSLDEEVEKYRAEYNKLRYEHTFLKSEFEHQKEEFARILEGEKIKYELEIARLEKDKEDLHNQLISVDPTRDSKRVEQLIREKGHLYQKIKNLDAEVAELRAEKENSGTQVENLQRIQVRQLAEMQATVRSLEAEKQSVKLQAERLEKELQSSNEQNTILTSKLHKAEREINTLTNKDYSQIMKFSNQLLNTTKCS
;
A
#
# COMPACT_ATOMS: atom_id res chain seq x y z
N MET A 1 -138.49 20.19 34.91
CA MET A 1 -139.29 19.02 35.33
C MET A 1 -140.57 19.55 35.95
N VAL A 2 -141.70 19.10 35.41
CA VAL A 2 -143.09 19.41 35.79
C VAL A 2 -143.55 18.40 36.87
N VAL A 3 -144.76 18.60 37.43
CA VAL A 3 -145.65 17.65 38.17
C VAL A 3 -145.60 17.89 39.70
N SER A 4 -146.65 18.20 40.48
CA SER A 4 -148.14 18.22 40.29
C SER A 4 -148.87 18.78 41.56
N LEU A 5 -150.05 19.39 41.39
CA LEU A 5 -151.16 19.59 42.37
C LEU A 5 -151.97 18.25 42.57
N PRO A 6 -153.03 18.05 43.42
CA PRO A 6 -154.15 18.98 43.76
C PRO A 6 -154.99 18.77 45.09
N THR A 7 -155.97 19.68 45.31
CA THR A 7 -157.35 19.58 45.90
C THR A 7 -157.70 18.77 47.17
N ASN A 8 -158.51 19.37 48.08
CA ASN A 8 -159.94 19.03 48.20
C ASN A 8 -160.79 20.01 49.05
N MET A 9 -162.06 20.17 48.64
CA MET A 9 -163.17 20.87 49.31
C MET A 9 -163.94 19.90 50.22
N ASP A 10 -164.67 20.43 51.22
CA ASP A 10 -165.99 19.95 51.68
C ASP A 10 -166.52 20.94 52.74
N ALA A 11 -167.63 21.66 52.52
CA ALA A 11 -169.04 21.24 52.54
C ALA A 11 -169.73 21.68 53.87
N LEU A 12 -170.68 22.61 53.76
CA LEU A 12 -171.64 23.00 54.81
C LEU A 12 -172.63 21.85 55.08
N PRO A 13 -173.25 21.78 56.27
CA PRO A 13 -174.69 22.11 56.36
C PRO A 13 -175.05 22.87 57.65
N THR A 14 -175.80 23.98 57.61
CA THR A 14 -177.28 24.09 57.49
C THR A 14 -178.05 23.30 58.55
N ILE A 15 -178.47 23.97 59.64
CA ILE A 15 -179.72 23.70 60.39
C ILE A 15 -180.29 25.04 60.89
N CYS A 16 -181.51 25.40 60.46
CA CYS A 16 -182.38 26.42 61.06
C CYS A 16 -183.52 25.74 61.87
N PRO A 17 -184.49 26.47 62.46
CA PRO A 17 -184.75 26.68 63.89
C PRO A 17 -185.95 25.86 64.44
N PRO A 18 -186.33 25.99 65.74
CA PRO A 18 -187.61 26.65 66.08
C PRO A 18 -187.49 27.48 67.39
N GLY A 19 -188.20 28.59 67.63
CA GLY A 19 -189.63 28.82 67.47
C GLY A 19 -190.34 28.58 68.80
N GLY A 20 -190.69 29.63 69.55
CA GLY A 20 -191.59 29.51 70.71
C GLY A 20 -191.42 30.55 71.83
N ASP A 21 -192.09 31.69 71.67
CA ASP A 21 -192.66 32.60 72.68
C ASP A 21 -192.00 32.77 74.04
N SER A 22 -191.40 33.95 74.26
CA SER A 22 -191.92 34.94 75.24
C SER A 22 -191.06 36.21 75.33
N GLY A 23 -191.67 37.36 75.07
CA GLY A 23 -191.36 38.62 75.76
C GLY A 23 -190.16 39.47 75.31
N LEU A 24 -190.27 40.15 74.16
CA LEU A 24 -189.93 41.58 73.91
C LEU A 24 -188.65 42.25 74.47
N SER A 25 -187.65 41.54 75.02
CA SER A 25 -186.41 42.14 75.61
C SER A 25 -185.08 41.59 75.07
N ASN A 26 -185.08 40.53 74.24
CA ASN A 26 -183.86 39.78 73.87
C ASN A 26 -183.12 40.27 72.61
N SER A 27 -183.77 41.03 71.72
CA SER A 27 -183.19 41.46 70.42
C SER A 27 -182.12 42.56 70.53
N HIS A 28 -182.09 43.32 71.62
CA HIS A 28 -181.05 44.32 71.89
C HIS A 28 -179.71 43.68 72.29
N SER A 29 -179.74 42.49 72.92
CA SER A 29 -178.53 41.79 73.39
C SER A 29 -177.75 41.13 72.24
N GLU A 30 -178.44 40.59 71.24
CA GLU A 30 -177.82 39.97 70.06
C GLU A 30 -177.10 40.98 69.15
N LEU A 31 -177.67 42.18 68.99
CA LEU A 31 -177.07 43.24 68.17
C LEU A 31 -175.81 43.83 68.82
N GLN A 32 -175.80 43.93 70.15
CA GLN A 32 -174.63 44.31 70.94
C GLN A 32 -173.50 43.27 70.83
N LYS A 33 -173.84 41.98 70.76
CA LYS A 33 -172.88 40.90 70.53
C LYS A 33 -172.27 40.97 69.12
N MET A 34 -173.08 41.18 68.07
CA MET A 34 -172.56 41.34 66.71
C MET A 34 -171.59 42.52 66.56
N LEU A 35 -171.85 43.64 67.23
CA LEU A 35 -170.93 44.80 67.24
C LEU A 35 -169.59 44.47 67.92
N ILE A 36 -169.60 43.68 68.99
CA ILE A 36 -168.38 43.24 69.66
C ILE A 36 -167.60 42.27 68.76
N ASP A 37 -168.27 41.31 68.13
CA ASP A 37 -167.65 40.36 67.22
C ASP A 37 -167.07 41.05 65.98
N GLU A 38 -167.74 42.06 65.44
CA GLU A 38 -167.24 42.84 64.30
C GLU A 38 -166.03 43.71 64.70
N ARG A 39 -166.05 44.28 65.90
CA ARG A 39 -164.91 45.04 66.43
C ARG A 39 -163.70 44.13 66.65
N LEU A 40 -163.92 42.92 67.16
CA LEU A 40 -162.89 41.89 67.30
C LEU A 40 -162.36 41.45 65.93
N ARG A 41 -163.23 41.28 64.93
CA ARG A 41 -162.85 40.93 63.56
C ARG A 41 -162.02 42.05 62.91
N CYS A 42 -162.42 43.30 63.07
CA CYS A 42 -161.66 44.47 62.61
C CYS A 42 -160.28 44.56 63.28
N GLU A 43 -160.20 44.38 64.59
CA GLU A 43 -158.91 44.35 65.30
C GLU A 43 -158.06 43.13 64.87
N HIS A 44 -158.67 41.97 64.63
CA HIS A 44 -157.97 40.81 64.09
C HIS A 44 -157.41 41.07 62.68
N HIS A 45 -158.17 41.70 61.78
CA HIS A 45 -157.68 42.09 60.45
C HIS A 45 -156.55 43.13 60.54
N LYS A 46 -156.63 44.06 61.49
CA LYS A 46 -155.59 45.06 61.73
C LYS A 46 -154.30 44.43 62.28
N ILE A 47 -154.43 43.45 63.19
CA ILE A 47 -153.31 42.64 63.66
C ILE A 47 -152.71 41.85 62.49
N ASN A 48 -153.53 41.15 61.71
CA ASN A 48 -153.06 40.36 60.57
C ASN A 48 -152.36 41.23 59.51
N TYR A 49 -152.89 42.42 59.20
CA TYR A 49 -152.25 43.36 58.29
C TYR A 49 -150.92 43.87 58.86
N ARG A 50 -150.86 44.19 60.15
CA ARG A 50 -149.60 44.60 60.81
C ARG A 50 -148.56 43.48 60.77
N THR A 51 -148.95 42.24 61.06
CA THR A 51 -148.06 41.06 60.97
C THR A 51 -147.59 40.85 59.54
N LEU A 52 -148.50 40.86 58.56
CA LEU A 52 -148.16 40.67 57.16
C LEU A 52 -147.22 41.77 56.64
N LYS A 53 -147.44 43.03 57.06
CA LYS A 53 -146.55 44.14 56.73
C LYS A 53 -145.17 43.94 57.34
N GLY A 54 -145.09 43.51 58.60
CA GLY A 54 -143.83 43.18 59.27
C GLY A 54 -143.07 42.05 58.57
N GLU A 55 -143.77 40.97 58.20
CA GLU A 55 -143.21 39.85 57.44
C GLU A 55 -142.76 40.29 56.04
N HIS A 56 -143.53 41.15 55.35
CA HIS A 56 -143.14 41.69 54.04
C HIS A 56 -141.88 42.55 54.13
N THR A 57 -141.78 43.42 55.14
CA THR A 57 -140.57 44.21 55.39
C THR A 57 -139.38 43.31 55.72
N ARG A 58 -139.57 42.29 56.59
CA ARG A 58 -138.51 41.31 56.90
C ARG A 58 -138.02 40.59 55.64
N LEU A 59 -138.94 40.10 54.82
CA LEU A 59 -138.60 39.41 53.58
C LEU A 59 -137.92 40.34 52.56
N GLN A 60 -138.33 41.61 52.50
CA GLN A 60 -137.72 42.61 51.64
C GLN A 60 -136.28 42.95 52.09
N ASP A 61 -136.04 43.04 53.40
CA ASP A 61 -134.70 43.24 53.96
C ASP A 61 -133.82 42.01 53.71
N GLU A 62 -134.35 40.79 53.88
CA GLU A 62 -133.66 39.53 53.57
C GLU A 62 -133.34 39.41 52.07
N TYR A 63 -134.28 39.78 51.18
CA TYR A 63 -134.06 39.82 49.74
C TYR A 63 -132.96 40.82 49.37
N THR A 64 -132.99 42.01 49.96
CA THR A 64 -131.97 43.04 49.70
C THR A 64 -130.59 42.61 50.22
N LYS A 65 -130.54 41.97 51.39
CA LYS A 65 -129.30 41.42 51.96
C LYS A 65 -128.70 40.33 51.06
N THR A 66 -129.51 39.33 50.67
CA THR A 66 -129.06 38.25 49.79
C THR A 66 -128.66 38.75 48.40
N GLN A 67 -129.35 39.75 47.86
CA GLN A 67 -128.97 40.39 46.60
C GLN A 67 -127.59 41.10 46.70
N ASN A 68 -127.33 41.79 47.81
CA ASN A 68 -126.04 42.43 48.05
C ASN A 68 -124.91 41.41 48.25
N GLU A 69 -125.16 40.32 48.99
CA GLU A 69 -124.22 39.21 49.17
C GLU A 69 -123.90 38.53 47.82
N LEU A 70 -124.90 38.30 46.97
CA LEU A 70 -124.70 37.75 45.63
C LEU A 70 -123.81 38.66 44.77
N LYS A 71 -124.04 39.98 44.82
CA LYS A 71 -123.22 40.96 44.09
C LYS A 71 -121.78 40.99 44.61
N HIS A 72 -121.59 40.88 45.92
CA HIS A 72 -120.26 40.78 46.54
C HIS A 72 -119.52 39.52 46.06
N LEU A 73 -120.15 38.35 46.17
CA LEU A 73 -119.58 37.07 45.73
C LEU A 73 -119.24 37.06 44.24
N LEU A 74 -120.06 37.72 43.40
CA LEU A 74 -119.79 37.83 41.97
C LEU A 74 -118.56 38.70 41.68
N ASN A 75 -118.40 39.81 42.41
CA ASN A 75 -117.20 40.64 42.33
C ASN A 75 -115.96 39.90 42.86
N GLU A 76 -116.07 39.15 43.96
CA GLU A 76 -114.97 38.34 44.50
C GLU A 76 -114.55 37.23 43.52
N LYS A 77 -115.52 36.55 42.90
CA LYS A 77 -115.24 35.58 41.84
C LYS A 77 -114.50 36.22 40.68
N GLN A 78 -114.96 37.38 40.21
CA GLN A 78 -114.35 38.10 39.09
C GLN A 78 -112.91 38.52 39.41
N THR A 79 -112.69 39.12 40.58
CA THR A 79 -111.36 39.55 41.02
C THR A 79 -110.40 38.36 41.23
N ASN A 80 -110.88 37.22 41.73
CA ASN A 80 -110.07 36.01 41.84
C ASN A 80 -109.75 35.40 40.46
N GLN A 81 -110.69 35.46 39.51
CA GLN A 81 -110.44 35.03 38.14
C GLN A 81 -109.37 35.88 37.46
N GLU A 82 -109.41 37.21 37.62
CA GLU A 82 -108.39 38.13 37.11
C GLU A 82 -107.02 37.87 37.74
N LYS A 83 -106.95 37.67 39.07
CA LYS A 83 -105.71 37.29 39.76
C LYS A 83 -105.13 35.97 39.25
N MET A 84 -105.99 34.97 39.04
CA MET A 84 -105.56 33.67 38.52
C MET A 84 -105.07 33.78 37.07
N GLN A 85 -105.70 34.65 36.27
CA GLN A 85 -105.26 34.91 34.90
C GLN A 85 -103.90 35.60 34.86
N LEU A 86 -103.68 36.62 35.71
CA LEU A 86 -102.38 37.29 35.84
C LEU A 86 -101.28 36.32 36.27
N LEU A 87 -101.53 35.50 37.30
CA LEU A 87 -100.56 34.49 37.75
C LEU A 87 -100.23 33.48 36.64
N PHE A 88 -101.22 33.11 35.83
CA PHE A 88 -101.00 32.19 34.71
C PHE A 88 -100.18 32.82 33.59
N GLU A 89 -100.37 34.10 33.32
CA GLU A 89 -99.55 34.85 32.36
C GLU A 89 -98.11 35.03 32.86
N GLU A 90 -97.91 35.30 34.15
CA GLU A 90 -96.60 35.38 34.80
C GLU A 90 -95.83 34.04 34.70
N LEU A 91 -96.45 32.92 35.12
CA LEU A 91 -95.84 31.59 35.04
C LEU A 91 -95.50 31.18 33.59
N LYS A 92 -96.34 31.57 32.62
CA LYS A 92 -96.03 31.35 31.20
C LYS A 92 -94.83 32.17 30.74
N GLY A 93 -94.72 33.42 31.19
CA GLY A 93 -93.58 34.29 30.93
C GLY A 93 -92.29 33.70 31.49
N GLU A 94 -92.29 33.31 32.75
CA GLU A 94 -91.14 32.67 33.42
C GLU A 94 -90.71 31.38 32.71
N LEU A 95 -91.66 30.51 32.33
CA LEU A 95 -91.35 29.28 31.61
C LEU A 95 -90.66 29.54 30.27
N LEU A 96 -91.11 30.56 29.54
CA LEU A 96 -90.53 30.94 28.25
C LEU A 96 -89.11 31.51 28.43
N GLU A 97 -88.91 32.37 29.43
CA GLU A 97 -87.59 32.90 29.78
C GLU A 97 -86.63 31.78 30.19
N LYS A 98 -87.05 30.87 31.08
CA LYS A 98 -86.24 29.71 31.48
C LYS A 98 -85.91 28.77 30.31
N THR A 99 -86.83 28.62 29.36
CA THR A 99 -86.57 27.82 28.15
C THR A 99 -85.52 28.49 27.28
N LYS A 100 -85.61 29.80 27.08
CA LYS A 100 -84.63 30.58 26.33
C LYS A 100 -83.24 30.53 26.99
N ASP A 101 -83.16 30.74 28.31
CA ASP A 101 -81.90 30.64 29.07
C ASP A 101 -81.26 29.25 28.91
N LEU A 102 -82.07 28.19 28.96
CA LEU A 102 -81.60 26.81 28.80
C LEU A 102 -81.05 26.55 27.40
N GLU A 103 -81.69 27.08 26.35
CA GLU A 103 -81.19 27.01 24.98
C GLU A 103 -79.90 27.79 24.80
N GLU A 104 -79.79 28.98 25.41
CA GLU A 104 -78.56 29.78 25.39
C GLU A 104 -77.40 29.07 26.10
N ILE A 105 -77.65 28.51 27.30
CA ILE A 105 -76.65 27.74 28.04
C ILE A 105 -76.22 26.50 27.23
N LYS A 106 -77.13 25.80 26.55
CA LYS A 106 -76.78 24.65 25.69
C LYS A 106 -75.86 25.02 24.53
N LEU A 107 -75.95 26.24 24.01
CA LEU A 107 -75.06 26.74 22.96
C LEU A 107 -73.68 27.17 23.52
N GLN A 108 -73.65 27.71 24.74
CA GLN A 108 -72.42 28.12 25.41
C GLN A 108 -71.63 26.94 26.01
N VAL A 109 -72.32 25.90 26.47
CA VAL A 109 -71.69 24.69 27.02
C VAL A 109 -70.96 23.95 25.91
N LEU A 110 -69.73 23.52 26.19
CA LEU A 110 -68.96 22.68 25.28
C LEU A 110 -69.75 21.42 24.93
N THR A 111 -70.21 21.35 23.68
CA THR A 111 -70.83 20.16 23.14
C THR A 111 -69.77 19.08 22.91
N PRO A 112 -70.15 17.78 22.94
CA PRO A 112 -69.24 16.69 22.61
C PRO A 112 -68.54 16.87 21.25
N GLN A 113 -69.25 17.42 20.26
CA GLN A 113 -68.70 17.72 18.93
C GLN A 113 -67.61 18.81 18.99
N ASN A 114 -67.83 19.87 19.76
CA ASN A 114 -66.82 20.93 19.94
C ASN A 114 -65.59 20.39 20.69
N LEU A 115 -65.78 19.45 21.64
CA LEU A 115 -64.68 18.77 22.33
C LEU A 115 -63.87 17.87 21.39
N GLU A 116 -64.52 17.12 20.51
CA GLU A 116 -63.83 16.29 19.51
C GLU A 116 -63.04 17.16 18.52
N LEU A 117 -63.63 18.27 18.05
CA LEU A 117 -62.94 19.23 17.19
C LEU A 117 -61.71 19.82 17.89
N LEU A 118 -61.86 20.25 19.14
CA LEU A 118 -60.75 20.81 19.92
C LEU A 118 -59.65 19.77 20.16
N ARG A 119 -60.00 18.50 20.44
CA ARG A 119 -59.03 17.41 20.55
C ARG A 119 -58.29 17.18 19.24
N ALA A 120 -59.00 17.17 18.11
CA ALA A 120 -58.39 17.02 16.78
C ALA A 120 -57.44 18.17 16.47
N GLN A 121 -57.82 19.41 16.80
CA GLN A 121 -56.96 20.60 16.65
C GLN A 121 -55.70 20.49 17.53
N ILE A 122 -55.84 20.14 18.81
CA ILE A 122 -54.68 19.94 19.71
C ILE A 122 -53.75 18.85 19.14
N GLN A 123 -54.32 17.74 18.66
CA GLN A 123 -53.54 16.65 18.10
C GLN A 123 -52.79 17.06 16.82
N GLN A 124 -53.43 17.84 15.95
CA GLN A 124 -52.86 18.28 14.68
C GLN A 124 -51.84 19.40 14.85
N GLU A 125 -52.14 20.42 15.67
CA GLU A 125 -51.32 21.63 15.80
C GLU A 125 -50.17 21.47 16.80
N LEU A 126 -50.34 20.60 17.81
CA LEU A 126 -49.36 20.46 18.90
C LEU A 126 -48.79 19.05 18.98
N GLU A 127 -49.62 18.03 19.19
CA GLU A 127 -49.10 16.69 19.51
C GLU A 127 -48.31 16.07 18.34
N THR A 128 -48.82 16.21 17.11
CA THR A 128 -48.17 15.65 15.92
C THR A 128 -46.83 16.34 15.64
N PRO A 129 -46.75 17.68 15.53
CA PRO A 129 -45.47 18.36 15.32
C PRO A 129 -44.45 18.12 16.43
N MET A 130 -44.89 18.06 17.69
CA MET A 130 -43.99 17.73 18.80
C MET A 130 -43.44 16.32 18.68
N ARG A 131 -44.28 15.33 18.36
CA ARG A 131 -43.84 13.94 18.15
C ARG A 131 -42.84 13.83 17.01
N GLU A 132 -43.08 14.52 15.90
CA GLU A 132 -42.17 14.53 14.76
C GLU A 132 -40.83 15.20 15.11
N ARG A 133 -40.87 16.31 15.84
CA ARG A 133 -39.65 16.98 16.33
C ARG A 133 -38.83 16.08 17.26
N PHE A 134 -39.48 15.36 18.18
CA PHE A 134 -38.75 14.41 19.04
C PHE A 134 -38.14 13.28 18.21
N ARG A 135 -38.89 12.71 17.27
CA ARG A 135 -38.37 11.67 16.37
C ARG A 135 -37.16 12.17 15.56
N SER A 136 -37.21 13.37 15.00
CA SER A 136 -36.07 13.94 14.26
C SER A 136 -34.84 14.17 15.15
N LEU A 137 -35.06 14.58 16.41
CA LEU A 137 -33.96 14.76 17.36
C LEU A 137 -33.34 13.41 17.75
N ASP A 138 -34.16 12.38 17.96
CA ASP A 138 -33.66 11.02 18.24
C ASP A 138 -32.85 10.47 17.05
N GLU A 139 -33.32 10.67 15.81
CA GLU A 139 -32.59 10.30 14.59
C GLU A 139 -31.24 11.04 14.48
N GLU A 140 -31.21 12.33 14.80
CA GLU A 140 -29.98 13.13 14.79
C GLU A 140 -29.00 12.69 15.88
N VAL A 141 -29.48 12.37 17.08
CA VAL A 141 -28.66 11.82 18.17
C VAL A 141 -28.05 10.48 17.78
N GLU A 142 -28.82 9.56 17.20
CA GLU A 142 -28.31 8.27 16.76
C GLU A 142 -27.33 8.40 15.59
N LYS A 143 -27.55 9.37 14.68
CA LYS A 143 -26.59 9.71 13.62
C LYS A 143 -25.25 10.17 14.21
N TYR A 144 -25.25 11.15 15.11
CA TYR A 144 -24.01 11.63 15.73
C TYR A 144 -23.34 10.54 16.57
N ARG A 145 -24.11 9.68 17.22
CA ARG A 145 -23.57 8.53 17.97
C ARG A 145 -22.86 7.53 17.04
N ALA A 146 -23.44 7.24 15.88
CA ALA A 146 -22.83 6.38 14.88
C ALA A 146 -21.53 6.99 14.31
N GLU A 147 -21.56 8.29 13.98
CA GLU A 147 -20.39 9.03 13.49
C GLU A 147 -19.27 9.10 14.54
N TYR A 148 -19.61 9.40 15.80
CA TYR A 148 -18.67 9.39 16.91
C TYR A 148 -18.02 8.01 17.08
N ASN A 149 -18.82 6.94 17.06
CA ASN A 149 -18.28 5.59 17.19
C ASN A 149 -17.35 5.24 16.03
N LYS A 150 -17.73 5.58 14.79
CA LYS A 150 -16.89 5.39 13.60
C LYS A 150 -15.56 6.13 13.75
N LEU A 151 -15.61 7.42 14.08
CA LEU A 151 -14.41 8.25 14.25
C LEU A 151 -13.53 7.74 15.40
N ARG A 152 -14.13 7.25 16.49
CA ARG A 152 -13.41 6.64 17.61
C ARG A 152 -12.64 5.40 17.16
N TYR A 153 -13.25 4.51 16.36
CA TYR A 153 -12.57 3.33 15.83
C TYR A 153 -11.44 3.72 14.87
N GLU A 154 -11.69 4.65 13.95
CA GLU A 154 -10.67 5.15 13.02
C GLU A 154 -9.49 5.78 13.77
N HIS A 155 -9.75 6.58 14.80
CA HIS A 155 -8.72 7.17 15.65
C HIS A 155 -7.88 6.10 16.36
N THR A 156 -8.51 5.09 16.96
CA THR A 156 -7.78 3.99 17.63
C THR A 156 -6.93 3.20 16.64
N PHE A 157 -7.48 2.89 15.46
CA PHE A 157 -6.76 2.19 14.40
C PHE A 157 -5.56 3.00 13.90
N LEU A 158 -5.76 4.27 13.59
CA LEU A 158 -4.69 5.14 13.10
C LEU A 158 -3.59 5.35 14.16
N LYS A 159 -3.99 5.46 15.43
CA LYS A 159 -3.04 5.54 16.55
C LYS A 159 -2.19 4.28 16.65
N SER A 160 -2.78 3.09 16.54
CA SER A 160 -2.01 1.84 16.58
C SER A 160 -1.06 1.69 15.39
N GLU A 161 -1.50 2.08 14.18
CA GLU A 161 -0.63 2.08 12.99
C GLU A 161 0.55 3.04 13.13
N PHE A 162 0.29 4.25 13.66
CA PHE A 162 1.33 5.24 13.91
C PHE A 162 2.35 4.76 14.96
N GLU A 163 1.87 4.18 16.07
CA GLU A 163 2.74 3.60 17.10
C GLU A 163 3.58 2.45 16.54
N HIS A 164 2.98 1.57 15.75
CA HIS A 164 3.68 0.46 15.09
C HIS A 164 4.79 0.95 14.15
N GLN A 165 4.48 1.89 13.26
CA GLN A 165 5.47 2.46 12.33
C GLN A 165 6.61 3.16 13.09
N LYS A 166 6.29 3.93 14.14
CA LYS A 166 7.30 4.58 14.98
C LYS A 166 8.25 3.58 15.62
N GLU A 167 7.73 2.46 16.14
CA GLU A 167 8.54 1.38 16.72
C GLU A 167 9.37 0.64 15.67
N GLU A 168 8.84 0.43 14.47
CA GLU A 168 9.59 -0.15 13.36
C GLU A 168 10.76 0.74 12.93
N PHE A 169 10.52 2.03 12.73
CA PHE A 169 11.59 2.99 12.40
C PHE A 169 12.66 3.04 13.50
N ALA A 170 12.26 3.05 14.77
CA ALA A 170 13.21 3.02 15.89
C ALA A 170 14.06 1.74 15.88
N ARG A 171 13.46 0.57 15.61
CA ARG A 171 14.19 -0.70 15.49
C ARG A 171 15.16 -0.72 14.31
N ILE A 172 14.77 -0.20 13.15
CA ILE A 172 15.64 -0.11 11.97
C ILE A 172 16.84 0.80 12.28
N LEU A 173 16.59 2.00 12.81
CA LEU A 173 17.64 2.96 13.14
C LEU A 173 18.62 2.40 14.17
N GLU A 174 18.14 1.75 15.23
CA GLU A 174 19.04 1.13 16.22
C GLU A 174 19.82 -0.04 15.61
N GLY A 175 19.17 -0.84 14.75
CA GLY A 175 19.84 -1.93 14.03
C GLY A 175 20.95 -1.43 13.08
N GLU A 176 20.73 -0.32 12.38
CA GLU A 176 21.75 0.32 11.53
C GLU A 176 22.88 0.93 12.36
N LYS A 177 22.54 1.62 13.45
CA LYS A 177 23.51 2.17 14.39
C LYS A 177 24.43 1.08 14.94
N ILE A 178 23.89 -0.04 15.42
CA ILE A 178 24.70 -1.17 15.91
C ILE A 178 25.62 -1.71 14.80
N LYS A 179 25.14 -1.84 13.56
CA LYS A 179 25.97 -2.28 12.43
C LYS A 179 27.14 -1.33 12.20
N TYR A 180 26.90 -0.02 12.21
CA TYR A 180 27.95 0.97 12.05
C TYR A 180 28.93 1.00 13.22
N GLU A 181 28.44 0.86 14.46
CA GLU A 181 29.29 0.76 15.65
C GLU A 181 30.21 -0.47 15.58
N LEU A 182 29.69 -1.62 15.14
CA LEU A 182 30.50 -2.84 14.93
C LEU A 182 31.55 -2.66 13.82
N GLU A 183 31.19 -2.01 12.71
CA GLU A 183 32.12 -1.74 11.62
C GLU A 183 33.22 -0.77 12.05
N ILE A 184 32.88 0.29 12.79
CA ILE A 184 33.85 1.23 13.37
C ILE A 184 34.80 0.48 14.30
N ALA A 185 34.29 -0.32 15.23
CA ALA A 185 35.11 -1.08 16.17
C ALA A 185 36.07 -2.06 15.44
N ARG A 186 35.60 -2.70 14.35
CA ARG A 186 36.46 -3.54 13.50
C ARG A 186 37.58 -2.73 12.86
N LEU A 187 37.24 -1.61 12.23
CA LEU A 187 38.20 -0.74 11.55
C LEU A 187 39.21 -0.11 12.51
N GLU A 188 38.78 0.24 13.72
CA GLU A 188 39.66 0.73 14.79
C GLU A 188 40.67 -0.32 15.20
N LYS A 189 40.22 -1.57 15.35
CA LYS A 189 41.11 -2.70 15.63
C LYS A 189 42.09 -2.94 14.48
N ASP A 190 41.61 -2.99 13.24
CA ASP A 190 42.48 -3.17 12.06
C ASP A 190 43.54 -2.06 11.97
N LYS A 191 43.15 -0.81 12.28
CA LYS A 191 44.06 0.33 12.34
C LYS A 191 45.11 0.17 13.44
N GLU A 192 44.70 -0.26 14.63
CA GLU A 192 45.62 -0.53 15.74
C GLU A 192 46.60 -1.66 15.40
N ASP A 193 46.12 -2.75 14.82
CA ASP A 193 46.94 -3.89 14.37
C ASP A 193 47.96 -3.45 13.31
N LEU A 194 47.56 -2.65 12.32
CA LEU A 194 48.47 -2.08 11.32
C LEU A 194 49.48 -1.11 11.93
N HIS A 195 49.06 -0.29 12.90
CA HIS A 195 49.94 0.61 13.61
C HIS A 195 51.00 -0.15 14.42
N ASN A 196 50.59 -1.20 15.12
CA ASN A 196 51.47 -2.10 15.86
C ASN A 196 52.46 -2.81 14.92
N GLN A 197 52.00 -3.27 13.75
CA GLN A 197 52.88 -3.83 12.73
C GLN A 197 53.92 -2.80 12.26
N LEU A 198 53.49 -1.58 11.94
CA LEU A 198 54.38 -0.50 11.50
C LEU A 198 55.45 -0.17 12.55
N ILE A 199 55.07 -0.10 13.84
CA ILE A 199 56.01 0.15 14.94
C ILE A 199 56.95 -1.05 15.16
N SER A 200 56.46 -2.27 15.01
CA SER A 200 57.26 -3.49 15.22
C SER A 200 58.32 -3.72 14.13
N VAL A 201 58.11 -3.19 12.93
CA VAL A 201 59.08 -3.26 11.85
C VAL A 201 60.16 -2.21 12.12
N ASP A 202 61.36 -2.66 12.48
CA ASP A 202 62.55 -1.80 12.59
C ASP A 202 62.70 -0.98 11.29
N PRO A 203 62.53 0.37 11.33
CA PRO A 203 62.62 1.23 10.14
C PRO A 203 63.98 1.12 9.45
N THR A 204 65.01 0.69 10.20
CA THR A 204 66.35 0.51 9.69
C THR A 204 66.57 -0.87 9.08
N ARG A 205 65.66 -1.84 9.24
CA ARG A 205 65.81 -3.19 8.68
C ARG A 205 65.82 -3.17 7.15
N ASP A 206 64.90 -2.43 6.56
CA ASP A 206 64.86 -2.27 5.10
C ASP A 206 66.02 -1.39 4.61
N SER A 207 66.39 -0.34 5.36
CA SER A 207 67.60 0.46 5.07
C SER A 207 68.86 -0.39 5.08
N LYS A 208 69.08 -1.21 6.12
CA LYS A 208 70.21 -2.13 6.26
C LYS A 208 70.24 -3.17 5.14
N ARG A 209 69.08 -3.70 4.74
CA ARG A 209 68.94 -4.63 3.61
C ARG A 209 69.32 -3.94 2.29
N VAL A 210 68.85 -2.71 2.07
CA VAL A 210 69.20 -1.92 0.88
C VAL A 210 70.69 -1.60 0.86
N GLU A 211 71.28 -1.16 1.97
CA GLU A 211 72.71 -0.89 2.11
C GLU A 211 73.56 -2.15 1.86
N GLN A 212 73.13 -3.32 2.35
CA GLN A 212 73.79 -4.59 2.05
C GLN A 212 73.75 -4.90 0.55
N LEU A 213 72.57 -4.80 -0.08
CA LEU A 213 72.42 -5.03 -1.52
C LEU A 213 73.24 -4.05 -2.36
N ILE A 214 73.37 -2.79 -1.93
CA ILE A 214 74.22 -1.80 -2.60
C ILE A 214 75.70 -2.20 -2.52
N ARG A 215 76.16 -2.67 -1.35
CA ARG A 215 77.53 -3.18 -1.18
C ARG A 215 77.80 -4.40 -2.05
N GLU A 216 76.88 -5.37 -2.06
CA GLU A 216 76.99 -6.57 -2.90
C GLU A 216 76.98 -6.22 -4.39
N LYS A 217 76.09 -5.32 -4.82
CA LYS A 217 76.07 -4.78 -6.19
C LYS A 217 77.43 -4.16 -6.55
N GLY A 218 78.00 -3.32 -5.68
CA GLY A 218 79.31 -2.72 -5.90
C GLY A 218 80.43 -3.76 -6.06
N HIS A 219 80.44 -4.78 -5.19
CA HIS A 219 81.39 -5.89 -5.30
C HIS A 219 81.25 -6.64 -6.63
N LEU A 220 80.02 -6.95 -7.04
CA LEU A 220 79.77 -7.66 -8.30
C LEU A 220 80.22 -6.84 -9.52
N TYR A 221 79.96 -5.52 -9.53
CA TYR A 221 80.46 -4.64 -10.58
C TYR A 221 81.98 -4.64 -10.67
N GLN A 222 82.68 -4.58 -9.52
CA GLN A 222 84.13 -4.64 -9.51
C GLN A 222 84.66 -6.00 -10.03
N LYS A 223 83.98 -7.10 -9.67
CA LYS A 223 84.33 -8.44 -10.18
C LYS A 223 84.14 -8.55 -11.69
N ILE A 224 83.05 -8.02 -12.23
CA ILE A 224 82.79 -7.96 -13.68
C ILE A 224 83.90 -7.16 -14.37
N LYS A 225 84.24 -5.97 -13.85
CA LYS A 225 85.30 -5.14 -14.42
C LYS A 225 86.66 -5.85 -14.45
N ASN A 226 86.99 -6.60 -13.40
CA ASN A 226 88.23 -7.37 -13.35
C ASN A 226 88.22 -8.53 -14.38
N LEU A 227 87.10 -9.25 -14.50
CA LEU A 227 86.95 -10.31 -15.49
C LEU A 227 86.99 -9.76 -16.93
N ASP A 228 86.41 -8.60 -17.20
CA ASP A 228 86.48 -7.94 -18.49
C ASP A 228 87.93 -7.57 -18.85
N ALA A 229 88.71 -7.10 -17.87
CA ALA A 229 90.14 -6.82 -18.04
C ALA A 229 90.93 -8.11 -18.35
N GLU A 230 90.69 -9.19 -17.59
CA GLU A 230 91.32 -10.50 -17.84
C GLU A 230 90.97 -11.04 -19.23
N VAL A 231 89.72 -10.92 -19.67
CA VAL A 231 89.30 -11.31 -21.03
C VAL A 231 90.01 -10.49 -22.09
N ALA A 232 90.19 -9.18 -21.87
CA ALA A 232 90.92 -8.32 -22.79
C ALA A 232 92.39 -8.72 -22.90
N GLU A 233 93.04 -9.02 -21.76
CA GLU A 233 94.42 -9.52 -21.72
C GLU A 233 94.57 -10.87 -22.44
N LEU A 234 93.71 -11.83 -22.15
CA LEU A 234 93.72 -13.15 -22.81
C LEU A 234 93.47 -13.05 -24.32
N ARG A 235 92.63 -12.11 -24.76
CA ARG A 235 92.42 -11.85 -26.20
C ARG A 235 93.68 -11.30 -26.85
N ALA A 236 94.36 -10.35 -26.20
CA ALA A 236 95.62 -9.80 -26.69
C ALA A 236 96.73 -10.86 -26.76
N GLU A 237 96.83 -11.74 -25.75
CA GLU A 237 97.79 -12.85 -25.73
C GLU A 237 97.49 -13.88 -26.82
N LYS A 238 96.20 -14.21 -27.04
CA LYS A 238 95.77 -15.08 -28.15
C LYS A 238 96.12 -14.49 -29.52
N GLU A 239 95.89 -13.20 -29.72
CA GLU A 239 96.25 -12.52 -30.98
C GLU A 239 97.76 -12.56 -31.20
N ASN A 240 98.55 -12.21 -30.17
CA ASN A 240 100.01 -12.24 -30.25
C ASN A 240 100.54 -13.65 -30.57
N SER A 241 100.08 -14.68 -29.85
CA SER A 241 100.45 -16.08 -30.16
C SER A 241 99.99 -16.53 -31.54
N GLY A 242 98.82 -16.08 -32.00
CA GLY A 242 98.34 -16.28 -33.37
C GLY A 242 99.31 -15.69 -34.41
N THR A 243 99.73 -14.43 -34.24
CA THR A 243 100.71 -13.80 -35.12
C THR A 243 102.07 -14.51 -35.09
N GLN A 244 102.49 -15.02 -33.93
CA GLN A 244 103.72 -15.80 -33.79
C GLN A 244 103.64 -17.12 -34.56
N VAL A 245 102.53 -17.86 -34.44
CA VAL A 245 102.29 -19.10 -35.19
C VAL A 245 102.27 -18.82 -36.71
N GLU A 246 101.56 -17.79 -37.16
CA GLU A 246 101.54 -17.41 -38.57
C GLU A 246 102.93 -17.05 -39.11
N ASN A 247 103.74 -16.34 -38.33
CA ASN A 247 105.11 -16.00 -38.70
C ASN A 247 106.01 -17.25 -38.80
N LEU A 248 105.93 -18.15 -37.81
CA LEU A 248 106.65 -19.43 -37.85
C LEU A 248 106.21 -20.29 -39.04
N GLN A 249 104.91 -20.37 -39.32
CA GLN A 249 104.39 -21.10 -40.47
C GLN A 249 104.88 -20.49 -41.78
N ARG A 250 104.89 -19.16 -41.92
CA ARG A 250 105.46 -18.46 -43.09
C ARG A 250 106.94 -18.79 -43.29
N ILE A 251 107.73 -18.80 -42.21
CA ILE A 251 109.15 -19.19 -42.25
C ILE A 251 109.31 -20.66 -42.68
N GLN A 252 108.54 -21.57 -42.08
CA GLN A 252 108.59 -23.00 -42.44
C GLN A 252 108.23 -23.25 -43.90
N VAL A 253 107.17 -22.59 -44.43
CA VAL A 253 106.79 -22.69 -45.85
C VAL A 253 107.91 -22.18 -46.75
N ARG A 254 108.55 -21.06 -46.40
CA ARG A 254 109.71 -20.55 -47.15
C ARG A 254 110.87 -21.56 -47.14
N GLN A 255 111.22 -22.10 -45.98
CA GLN A 255 112.30 -23.10 -45.85
C GLN A 255 111.99 -24.40 -46.63
N LEU A 256 110.74 -24.86 -46.62
CA LEU A 256 110.31 -26.01 -47.42
C LEU A 256 110.44 -25.72 -48.92
N ALA A 257 110.06 -24.52 -49.37
CA ALA A 257 110.22 -24.12 -50.77
C ALA A 257 111.70 -24.04 -51.18
N GLU A 258 112.57 -23.49 -50.32
CA GLU A 258 114.03 -23.47 -50.52
C GLU A 258 114.60 -24.88 -50.61
N MET A 259 114.24 -25.78 -49.69
CA MET A 259 114.69 -27.17 -49.70
C MET A 259 114.14 -27.95 -50.89
N GLN A 260 112.92 -27.67 -51.34
CA GLN A 260 112.37 -28.27 -52.55
C GLN A 260 113.10 -27.79 -53.81
N ALA A 261 113.52 -26.52 -53.85
CA ALA A 261 114.35 -25.99 -54.94
C ALA A 261 115.75 -26.62 -54.96
N THR A 262 116.39 -26.81 -53.80
CA THR A 262 117.69 -27.49 -53.73
C THR A 262 117.59 -28.95 -54.15
N VAL A 263 116.54 -29.68 -53.74
CA VAL A 263 116.29 -31.05 -54.20
C VAL A 263 116.16 -31.12 -55.73
N ARG A 264 115.36 -30.23 -56.34
CA ARG A 264 115.23 -30.18 -57.82
C ARG A 264 116.57 -29.89 -58.50
N SER A 265 117.39 -29.01 -57.92
CA SER A 265 118.73 -28.71 -58.43
C SER A 265 119.64 -29.94 -58.36
N LEU A 266 119.65 -30.65 -57.23
CA LEU A 266 120.43 -31.88 -57.05
C LEU A 266 119.93 -33.02 -57.96
N GLU A 267 118.62 -33.13 -58.19
CA GLU A 267 118.05 -34.09 -59.14
C GLU A 267 118.50 -33.79 -60.58
N ALA A 268 118.54 -32.51 -60.98
CA ALA A 268 119.05 -32.09 -62.27
C ALA A 268 120.55 -32.38 -62.41
N GLU A 269 121.34 -32.11 -61.37
CA GLU A 269 122.77 -32.44 -61.32
C GLU A 269 123.00 -33.95 -61.41
N LYS A 270 122.24 -34.76 -60.66
CA LYS A 270 122.27 -36.23 -60.75
C LYS A 270 121.98 -36.73 -62.17
N GLN A 271 120.97 -36.18 -62.85
CA GLN A 271 120.65 -36.56 -64.24
C GLN A 271 121.79 -36.15 -65.20
N SER A 272 122.39 -34.97 -65.00
CA SER A 272 123.54 -34.51 -65.77
C SER A 272 124.75 -35.45 -65.62
N VAL A 273 125.11 -35.80 -64.38
CA VAL A 273 126.21 -36.73 -64.09
C VAL A 273 125.92 -38.12 -64.67
N LYS A 274 124.67 -38.58 -64.59
CA LYS A 274 124.26 -39.85 -65.20
C LYS A 274 124.49 -39.84 -66.72
N LEU A 275 124.05 -38.79 -67.42
CA LEU A 275 124.29 -38.65 -68.87
C LEU A 275 125.78 -38.57 -69.21
N GLN A 276 126.59 -37.93 -68.35
CA GLN A 276 128.04 -37.87 -68.52
C GLN A 276 128.71 -39.24 -68.34
N ALA A 277 128.27 -40.01 -67.35
CA ALA A 277 128.70 -41.39 -67.15
C ALA A 277 128.33 -42.27 -68.35
N GLU A 278 127.10 -42.20 -68.84
CA GLU A 278 126.65 -42.93 -70.04
C GLU A 278 127.48 -42.55 -71.29
N ARG A 279 127.90 -41.29 -71.44
CA ARG A 279 128.83 -40.87 -72.51
C ARG A 279 130.21 -41.49 -72.36
N LEU A 280 130.80 -41.40 -71.16
CA LEU A 280 132.12 -41.97 -70.88
C LEU A 280 132.13 -43.50 -71.07
N GLU A 281 131.05 -44.17 -70.70
CA GLU A 281 130.90 -45.62 -70.90
C GLU A 281 130.90 -45.99 -72.40
N LYS A 282 130.24 -45.20 -73.25
CA LYS A 282 130.28 -45.35 -74.71
C LYS A 282 131.68 -45.06 -75.29
N GLU A 283 132.35 -44.03 -74.82
CA GLU A 283 133.73 -43.71 -75.22
C GLU A 283 134.70 -44.84 -74.84
N LEU A 284 134.54 -45.40 -73.64
CA LEU A 284 135.32 -46.56 -73.17
C LEU A 284 135.05 -47.80 -74.02
N GLN A 285 133.78 -48.08 -74.35
CA GLN A 285 133.41 -49.20 -75.21
C GLN A 285 134.05 -49.06 -76.61
N SER A 286 133.95 -47.87 -77.22
CA SER A 286 134.61 -47.53 -78.49
C SER A 286 136.14 -47.69 -78.40
N SER A 287 136.75 -47.21 -77.31
CA SER A 287 138.19 -47.37 -77.08
C SER A 287 138.59 -48.84 -76.96
N ASN A 288 137.81 -49.66 -76.25
CA ASN A 288 138.03 -51.10 -76.16
C ASN A 288 137.89 -51.80 -77.52
N GLU A 289 136.90 -51.43 -78.33
CA GLU A 289 136.75 -51.93 -79.69
C GLU A 289 137.97 -51.57 -80.56
N GLN A 290 138.42 -50.31 -80.50
CA GLN A 290 139.65 -49.86 -81.17
C GLN A 290 140.89 -50.63 -80.69
N ASN A 291 141.01 -50.84 -79.37
CA ASN A 291 142.11 -51.57 -78.77
C ASN A 291 142.11 -53.04 -79.22
N THR A 292 140.92 -53.65 -79.35
CA THR A 292 140.73 -55.01 -79.90
C THR A 292 141.18 -55.07 -81.35
N ILE A 293 140.83 -54.07 -82.17
CA ILE A 293 141.29 -53.95 -83.57
C ILE A 293 142.81 -53.80 -83.63
N LEU A 294 143.41 -52.93 -82.82
CA LEU A 294 144.85 -52.71 -82.76
C LEU A 294 145.59 -53.98 -82.30
N THR A 295 145.07 -54.67 -81.30
CA THR A 295 145.61 -55.96 -80.82
C THR A 295 145.57 -57.01 -81.93
N SER A 296 144.49 -57.05 -82.72
CA SER A 296 144.40 -57.94 -83.88
C SER A 296 145.42 -57.60 -84.97
N LYS A 297 145.68 -56.30 -85.22
CA LYS A 297 146.71 -55.84 -86.16
C LYS A 297 148.11 -56.18 -85.66
N LEU A 298 148.37 -56.00 -84.36
CA LEU A 298 149.62 -56.39 -83.70
C LEU A 298 149.89 -57.89 -83.88
N HIS A 299 148.91 -58.75 -83.57
CA HIS A 299 149.02 -60.20 -83.78
C HIS A 299 149.22 -60.59 -85.25
N LYS A 300 148.79 -59.75 -86.19
CA LYS A 300 149.02 -59.97 -87.63
C LYS A 300 150.46 -59.59 -88.02
N ALA A 301 150.95 -58.46 -87.54
CA ALA A 301 152.32 -58.01 -87.73
C ALA A 301 153.34 -58.95 -87.06
N GLU A 302 153.07 -59.44 -85.86
CA GLU A 302 153.90 -60.45 -85.19
C GLU A 302 154.01 -61.76 -85.98
N ARG A 303 152.92 -62.19 -86.63
CA ARG A 303 152.94 -63.34 -87.54
C ARG A 303 153.79 -63.07 -88.78
N GLU A 304 153.67 -61.88 -89.36
CA GLU A 304 154.49 -61.46 -90.51
C GLU A 304 155.99 -61.40 -90.16
N ILE A 305 156.35 -60.85 -89.00
CA ILE A 305 157.71 -60.85 -88.47
C ILE A 305 158.22 -62.28 -88.32
N ASN A 306 157.47 -63.16 -87.65
CA ASN A 306 157.88 -64.57 -87.51
C ASN A 306 158.08 -65.27 -88.87
N THR A 307 157.26 -64.98 -89.88
CA THR A 307 157.48 -65.53 -91.23
C THR A 307 158.73 -64.98 -91.92
N LEU A 308 159.07 -63.70 -91.73
CA LEU A 308 160.27 -63.08 -92.27
C LEU A 308 161.54 -63.59 -91.58
N THR A 309 161.52 -63.70 -90.24
CA THR A 309 162.63 -64.26 -89.46
C THR A 309 162.94 -65.70 -89.87
N ASN A 310 161.91 -66.52 -90.14
CA ASN A 310 162.08 -67.88 -90.64
C ASN A 310 162.62 -67.93 -92.08
N LYS A 311 162.30 -66.94 -92.92
CA LYS A 311 162.83 -66.79 -94.28
C LYS A 311 164.32 -66.43 -94.28
N ASP A 312 164.72 -65.50 -93.42
CA ASP A 312 166.11 -65.09 -93.25
C ASP A 312 166.98 -66.25 -92.71
N TYR A 313 166.48 -67.01 -91.73
CA TYR A 313 167.17 -68.22 -91.25
C TYR A 313 167.39 -69.25 -92.38
N SER A 314 166.41 -69.42 -93.28
CA SER A 314 166.52 -70.30 -94.44
C SER A 314 167.54 -69.79 -95.49
N GLN A 315 167.65 -68.48 -95.68
CA GLN A 315 168.56 -67.87 -96.66
C GLN A 315 170.03 -67.94 -96.19
N ILE A 316 170.28 -67.74 -94.90
CA ILE A 316 171.62 -67.80 -94.28
C ILE A 316 172.19 -69.23 -94.34
N MET A 317 171.36 -70.25 -94.12
CA MET A 317 171.80 -71.66 -94.20
C MET A 317 172.16 -72.12 -95.62
N LYS A 318 171.65 -71.45 -96.67
CA LYS A 318 172.00 -71.73 -98.07
C LYS A 318 173.34 -71.09 -98.47
N PHE A 319 173.65 -69.88 -98.01
CA PHE A 319 174.92 -69.21 -98.28
C PHE A 319 176.11 -69.88 -97.58
N SER A 320 175.91 -70.43 -96.37
CA SER A 320 176.96 -71.11 -95.63
C SER A 320 177.43 -72.42 -96.31
N ASN A 321 176.57 -73.10 -97.08
CA ASN A 321 176.91 -74.36 -97.76
C ASN A 321 177.62 -74.19 -99.12
N GLN A 322 177.66 -73.00 -99.71
CA GLN A 322 178.35 -72.75 -101.00
C GLN A 322 179.82 -72.33 -100.85
N LEU A 323 180.24 -71.76 -99.71
CA LEU A 323 181.62 -71.29 -99.52
C LEU A 323 182.62 -72.37 -99.08
N LEU A 324 182.19 -73.58 -98.69
CA LEU A 324 183.07 -74.61 -98.13
C LEU A 324 183.60 -75.65 -99.14
N ASN A 325 183.18 -75.62 -100.42
CA ASN A 325 183.40 -76.72 -101.38
C ASN A 325 184.35 -76.45 -102.57
N THR A 326 185.18 -75.38 -102.57
CA THR A 326 186.13 -75.12 -103.68
C THR A 326 187.61 -75.00 -103.27
N THR A 327 188.03 -75.62 -102.16
CA THR A 327 189.46 -75.75 -101.80
C THR A 327 190.00 -77.19 -101.89
N LYS A 328 189.59 -78.01 -102.88
CA LYS A 328 190.25 -79.31 -103.18
C LYS A 328 190.12 -79.77 -104.66
N CYS A 329 191.01 -79.31 -105.54
CA CYS A 329 191.78 -80.10 -106.54
C CYS A 329 192.45 -79.20 -107.59
N SER A 330 193.78 -79.35 -107.70
CA SER A 330 194.74 -78.83 -108.69
C SER A 330 195.09 -77.34 -108.67
#